data_AF-A0A521A0A3-F1
#
_entry.id   AF-A0A521A0A3-F1
#
_cell.length_a   1.000
_cell.length_b   1.000
_cell.length_c   1.000
_cell.angle_alpha   90.00
_cell.angle_beta   90.00
_cell.angle_gamma   90.00
#
_symmetry.space_group_name_H-M   'P 1'
#
loop_
_entity.id
_entity.type
_entity.pdbx_description
1 polymer ?
#
loop_
_entity_poly.entity_id
_entity_poly.type
_entity_poly.pdbx_seq_one_letter_code
_entity_poly.pdbx_strand_id
1 'polypeptide(L)' 'MPAGVTPVKEFEVDRYLGRWYEIARLDHSFERGLEQVSADYILAQDGSLTVINRGYSPEQDKWKEA' A
#
# COMPACT_ATOMS: atom_id res chain seq x y z
N MET A 1 1.90 19.59 6.04
CA MET A 1 0.66 19.07 5.43
C MET A 1 0.18 20.08 4.41
N PRO A 2 -0.18 19.65 3.19
CA PRO A 2 -0.79 20.56 2.22
C PRO A 2 -2.06 21.18 2.79
N ALA A 3 -2.35 22.42 2.41
CA ALA A 3 -3.55 23.11 2.87
C ALA A 3 -4.81 22.31 2.47
N GLY A 4 -5.76 22.18 3.39
CA GLY A 4 -7.04 21.50 3.14
C GLY A 4 -7.06 19.99 3.44
N VAL A 5 -5.94 19.36 3.80
CA VAL A 5 -5.93 17.94 4.19
C VAL A 5 -5.95 17.79 5.71
N THR A 6 -6.92 17.05 6.23
CA THR A 6 -7.03 16.72 7.66
C THR A 6 -6.78 15.22 7.87
N PRO A 7 -5.67 14.82 8.51
CA PRO A 7 -5.40 13.42 8.85
C PRO A 7 -6.34 12.87 9.92
N VAL A 8 -6.47 11.55 9.98
CA VAL A 8 -7.11 10.84 11.11
C VAL A 8 -6.25 11.01 12.36
N LYS A 9 -6.84 11.47 13.48
CA LYS A 9 -6.11 11.78 14.71
C LYS A 9 -5.94 10.59 15.65
N GLU A 10 -7.03 9.85 15.88
CA GLU A 10 -7.07 8.70 16.79
C GLU A 10 -6.85 7.41 16.00
N PHE A 11 -5.67 7.33 15.37
CA PHE A 11 -5.32 6.20 14.51
C PHE A 11 -4.84 5.00 15.32
N GLU A 12 -5.59 3.90 15.25
CA GLU A 12 -5.26 2.63 15.90
C GLU A 12 -4.46 1.73 14.94
N VAL A 13 -3.13 1.71 15.07
CA VAL A 13 -2.24 0.99 14.15
C VAL A 13 -2.54 -0.51 14.05
N ASP A 14 -2.88 -1.15 15.17
CA ASP A 14 -3.16 -2.59 15.22
C ASP A 14 -4.36 -2.98 14.34
N ARG A 15 -5.32 -2.07 14.17
CA ARG A 15 -6.50 -2.27 13.32
C ARG A 15 -6.22 -2.02 11.84
N TYR A 16 -5.09 -1.41 11.54
CA TYR A 16 -4.67 -1.10 10.18
C TYR A 16 -3.76 -2.17 9.57
N LEU A 17 -3.18 -3.03 10.42
CA LEU A 17 -2.32 -4.13 9.99
C LEU A 17 -3.04 -5.12 9.05
N GLY A 18 -2.24 -5.84 8.28
CA GLY A 18 -2.73 -6.82 7.32
C GLY A 18 -2.87 -6.26 5.91
N ARG A 19 -3.67 -6.94 5.09
CA ARG A 19 -3.73 -6.71 3.65
C ARG A 19 -4.79 -5.69 3.26
N TRP A 20 -4.36 -4.70 2.50
CA TRP A 20 -5.23 -3.75 1.80
C TRP A 20 -5.18 -4.01 0.30
N TYR A 21 -6.34 -3.97 -0.35
CA TYR A 21 -6.46 -4.06 -1.80
C TYR A 21 -6.66 -2.66 -2.36
N GLU A 22 -5.88 -2.31 -3.38
CA GLU A 22 -6.02 -1.05 -4.07
C GLU A 22 -7.28 -1.08 -4.95
N ILE A 23 -8.27 -0.25 -4.62
CA ILE A 23 -9.52 -0.15 -5.37
C ILE A 23 -9.41 0.88 -6.50
N ALA A 24 -8.67 1.98 -6.26
CA ALA A 24 -8.39 3.01 -7.24
C ALA A 24 -7.17 3.83 -6.81
N ARG A 25 -6.43 4.37 -7.79
CA ARG A 25 -5.31 5.29 -7.58
C ARG A 25 -5.31 6.40 -8.62
N LEU A 26 -4.62 7.49 -8.31
CA LEU A 26 -4.20 8.45 -9.33
C LEU A 26 -2.99 7.85 -10.06
N ASP A 27 -2.92 8.02 -11.37
CA ASP A 27 -1.91 7.36 -12.19
C ASP A 27 -0.50 7.81 -11.78
N HIS A 28 0.28 6.89 -11.20
CA HIS A 28 1.65 7.13 -10.81
C HIS A 28 2.59 6.27 -11.67
N SER A 29 3.65 6.89 -12.16
CA SER A 29 4.60 6.28 -13.10
C SER A 29 5.24 4.96 -12.63
N PHE A 30 5.32 4.70 -11.32
CA PHE A 30 5.94 3.48 -10.78
C PHE A 30 4.99 2.27 -10.75
N GLU A 31 3.67 2.47 -10.90
CA GLU A 31 2.65 1.39 -10.82
C GLU A 31 2.01 1.06 -12.16
N ARG A 32 2.47 1.71 -13.24
CA ARG A 32 1.91 1.49 -14.57
C ARG A 32 2.03 0.02 -14.98
N GLY A 33 0.91 -0.54 -15.45
CA GLY A 33 0.83 -1.92 -15.90
C GLY A 33 0.77 -2.96 -14.78
N LEU A 34 0.55 -2.55 -13.52
CA LEU A 34 0.26 -3.46 -12.42
C LEU A 34 -1.23 -3.50 -12.10
N GLU A 35 -1.78 -4.71 -12.02
CA GLU A 35 -3.13 -5.05 -11.60
C GLU A 35 -3.10 -5.80 -10.27
N GLN A 36 -4.28 -5.98 -9.65
CA GLN A 36 -4.45 -6.76 -8.41
C GLN A 36 -3.47 -6.30 -7.31
N VAL A 37 -3.29 -4.98 -7.18
CA VAL A 37 -2.31 -4.40 -6.27
C VAL A 37 -2.79 -4.51 -4.83
N SER A 38 -1.88 -4.91 -3.95
CA SER A 38 -2.11 -4.99 -2.51
C SER A 38 -0.92 -4.47 -1.71
N ALA A 39 -1.20 -3.94 -0.52
CA ALA A 39 -0.20 -3.57 0.47
C ALA A 39 -0.43 -4.36 1.76
N ASP A 40 0.60 -5.03 2.26
CA ASP A 40 0.59 -5.73 3.54
C ASP A 40 1.36 -4.91 4.59
N TYR A 41 0.65 -4.47 5.64
CA TYR A 41 1.21 -3.67 6.73
C TYR A 41 1.56 -4.54 7.93
N ILE A 42 2.81 -4.47 8.38
CA ILE A 42 3.36 -5.31 9.46
C ILE A 42 4.05 -4.41 10.48
N LEU A 43 3.66 -4.54 11.75
CA LEU A 43 4.31 -3.83 12.86
C LEU A 43 5.59 -4.58 13.30
N ALA A 44 6.73 -3.91 13.26
CA ALA A 44 8.00 -4.44 13.71
C ALA A 44 8.19 -4.27 15.23
N GLN A 45 9.13 -5.01 15.81
CA GLN A 45 9.40 -4.98 17.27
C GLN A 45 9.89 -3.61 17.77
N ASP A 46 10.51 -2.82 16.91
CA ASP A 46 10.99 -1.47 17.21
C ASP A 46 9.88 -0.39 17.05
N GLY A 47 8.66 -0.80 16.72
CA GLY A 47 7.52 0.09 16.49
C GLY A 47 7.45 0.69 15.08
N SER A 48 8.37 0.34 14.18
CA SER A 48 8.28 0.73 12.77
C SER A 48 7.23 -0.08 12.01
N LEU A 49 6.71 0.47 10.91
CA LEU A 49 5.76 -0.21 10.02
C LEU A 49 6.48 -0.64 8.75
N THR A 50 6.55 -1.95 8.54
CA THR A 50 6.97 -2.53 7.26
C THR A 50 5.78 -2.58 6.32
N VAL A 51 6.00 -2.21 5.06
CA VAL A 51 4.98 -2.25 4.00
C VAL A 51 5.54 -3.11 2.88
N ILE A 52 4.80 -4.16 2.51
CA ILE A 52 5.13 -4.99 1.35
C ILE A 52 4.09 -4.71 0.28
N ASN A 53 4.52 -4.17 -0.86
CA ASN A 53 3.62 -3.92 -1.98
C ASN A 53 3.73 -5.06 -2.98
N ARG A 54 2.59 -5.55 -3.48
CA ARG A 54 2.52 -6.61 -4.47
C ARG A 54 1.58 -6.22 -5.59
N GLY A 55 1.95 -6.49 -6.83
CA GLY A 55 1.09 -6.29 -7.99
C GLY A 55 1.39 -7.29 -9.10
N TYR A 56 0.36 -7.68 -9.86
CA TYR A 56 0.49 -8.57 -11.01
C TYR A 56 0.76 -7.76 -12.27
N SER A 57 1.72 -8.18 -13.09
CA SER A 57 2.04 -7.57 -14.39
C SER A 57 1.55 -8.48 -15.50
N PRO A 58 0.42 -8.15 -16.18
CA PRO A 58 -0.12 -8.97 -17.27
C PRO A 58 0.85 -9.08 -18.46
N GLU A 59 1.60 -8.01 -18.74
CA GLU A 59 2.60 -7.99 -19.82
C GLU A 59 3.72 -9.00 -19.63
N GLN A 60 4.09 -9.27 -18.38
CA GLN A 60 5.22 -10.14 -18.02
C GLN A 60 4.77 -11.47 -17.43
N ASP A 61 3.45 -11.68 -17.35
CA ASP A 61 2.78 -12.81 -16.69
C ASP A 61 3.40 -13.18 -15.34
N LYS A 62 3.63 -12.15 -14.49
CA LYS A 62 4.30 -12.37 -13.20
C LYS A 62 3.88 -11.37 -12.13
N TRP A 63 4.01 -11.81 -10.88
CA TRP A 63 3.91 -10.96 -9.71
C TRP A 63 5.21 -10.16 -9.51
N LYS A 64 5.06 -8.91 -9.09
CA LYS A 64 6.13 -8.04 -8.62
C LYS A 64 5.86 -7.70 -7.15
N GLU A 65 6.92 -7.71 -6.35
CA GLU A 65 6.90 -7.36 -4.93
C GLU A 65 8.01 -6.35 -4.65
N ALA A 66 7.75 -5.41 -3.73
CA ALA A 66 8.68 -4.37 -3.30
C ALA A 66 8.56 -4.13 -1.79
#